data_AF-R7TU81-F1
#
_entry.id   AF-R7TU81-F1
#
_cell.length_a   1.000
_cell.length_b   1.000
_cell.length_c   1.000
_cell.angle_alpha   90.00
_cell.angle_beta   90.00
_cell.angle_gamma   90.00
#
_symmetry.space_group_name_H-M   'P 1'
#
loop_
_entity.id
_entity.type
_entity.pdbx_description
1 polymer ?
#
loop_
_entity_poly.entity_id
_entity_poly.type
_entity_poly.pdbx_seq_one_letter_code
_entity_poly.pdbx_strand_id
1 'polypeptide(L)'
;MKSSKGMFTCRVAPCKRSSRFCVTVLLSLVILLFFVVHAGYLKSRVVQITSTVKHTETIAEDVRHVEATAVIPVPVEVNIENVPQQAFRFKSYSEALSSQADSESKAVLLAFADMGGFPMAMNFYLTSIQRYDVRNVLFVSSSEEFCSRFQAIEVACFVYMNESAHDKASVYLSKDFINKMNIRTYMILEALQLGYHVIHSDVDVVFFKDPTERIFDLCHFKDPEKACDVAPLWDSGAHNAGFLFIRNSNASISLYKKMEHTAKTTKIDDQKALNRAMGSLKKKLRVTSLPGAEFQSGNKFFDISHRQFAGDHPCTNCIVMHNNWIVSMEAKVYRFKEMHMWLYDQDEYYSSAQRRYLVYQNPTYFGNDSTTLAAERSSLVTALTIGLILNRTVILPKFFCAKKAQKCTILQHYLLRIFDQSFASSYREHTFLLNELVPLTVRNSSRLTCALLNATEEIPSLGDKVFRYNESQEIRQETIEKWFGNETNSVLEFHSLYNVPRIVLKNATADEEFKGKCEKAFVKAKRHQF
;
A
#
# COMPACT_ATOMS: atom_id res chain seq x y z
N MET A 1 -32.44 -18.41 -61.92
CA MET A 1 -32.06 -19.32 -63.03
C MET A 1 -30.75 -18.85 -63.66
N LYS A 2 -29.75 -19.75 -63.69
CA LYS A 2 -28.55 -19.87 -64.58
C LYS A 2 -27.68 -18.66 -64.97
N SER A 3 -26.47 -18.64 -64.39
CA SER A 3 -25.11 -18.67 -65.01
C SER A 3 -24.82 -18.00 -66.36
N SER A 4 -23.76 -17.18 -66.39
CA SER A 4 -22.72 -17.21 -67.44
C SER A 4 -21.42 -16.52 -66.95
N LYS A 5 -20.28 -17.19 -67.16
CA LYS A 5 -18.90 -16.72 -66.94
C LYS A 5 -18.28 -16.39 -68.31
N GLY A 6 -17.54 -15.29 -68.42
CA GLY A 6 -16.67 -14.98 -69.56
C GLY A 6 -15.20 -14.90 -69.11
N MET A 7 -14.33 -15.63 -69.81
CA MET A 7 -12.89 -15.78 -69.56
C MET A 7 -12.13 -15.04 -70.68
N PHE A 8 -11.15 -14.20 -70.32
CA PHE A 8 -10.20 -13.60 -71.27
C PHE A 8 -8.78 -14.08 -70.96
N THR A 9 -8.09 -14.57 -71.98
CA THR A 9 -6.68 -15.00 -71.95
C THR A 9 -5.77 -13.89 -72.47
N CYS A 10 -4.60 -13.76 -71.84
CA CYS A 10 -3.58 -12.74 -72.13
C CYS A 10 -2.40 -13.38 -72.91
N ARG A 11 -1.84 -12.69 -73.92
CA ARG A 11 -0.57 -13.05 -74.58
C ARG A 11 0.57 -12.19 -74.04
N VAL A 12 1.73 -12.81 -73.81
CA VAL A 12 2.98 -12.18 -73.32
C VAL A 12 3.99 -12.06 -74.45
N ALA A 13 4.75 -10.95 -74.50
CA ALA A 13 5.98 -10.78 -75.28
C ALA A 13 7.16 -10.42 -74.34
N PRO A 14 8.42 -10.78 -74.65
CA PRO A 14 9.54 -10.76 -73.68
C PRO A 14 10.41 -9.49 -73.73
N CYS A 15 10.96 -9.07 -72.58
CA CYS A 15 11.85 -7.92 -72.41
C CYS A 15 13.29 -8.33 -72.01
N LYS A 16 14.28 -7.58 -72.53
CA LYS A 16 15.74 -7.83 -72.47
C LYS A 16 16.39 -7.49 -71.11
N ARG A 17 17.45 -8.24 -70.77
CA ARG A 17 18.34 -8.12 -69.59
C ARG A 17 19.18 -6.82 -69.61
N SER A 18 19.01 -5.96 -68.61
CA SER A 18 20.00 -4.91 -68.25
C SER A 18 19.93 -4.38 -66.79
N SER A 19 19.11 -4.93 -65.87
CA SER A 19 18.87 -4.29 -64.56
C SER A 19 19.63 -4.87 -63.35
N ARG A 20 20.38 -5.96 -63.48
CA ARG A 20 20.93 -6.65 -62.30
C ARG A 20 22.18 -6.02 -61.68
N PHE A 21 22.96 -5.26 -62.44
CA PHE A 21 24.24 -4.71 -61.95
C PHE A 21 24.07 -3.42 -61.14
N CYS A 22 23.05 -2.60 -61.46
CA CYS A 22 22.83 -1.32 -60.78
C CYS A 22 22.19 -1.50 -59.38
N VAL A 23 21.38 -2.54 -59.19
CA VAL A 23 20.67 -2.81 -57.92
C VAL A 23 21.61 -3.33 -56.84
N THR A 24 22.62 -4.12 -57.20
CA THR A 24 23.56 -4.70 -56.23
C THR A 24 24.49 -3.65 -55.64
N VAL A 25 24.99 -2.72 -56.46
CA VAL A 25 25.88 -1.64 -56.00
C VAL A 25 25.14 -0.66 -55.08
N LEU A 26 23.89 -0.31 -55.38
CA LEU A 26 23.08 0.57 -54.53
C LEU A 26 22.78 -0.06 -53.16
N LEU A 27 22.48 -1.36 -53.12
CA LEU A 27 22.16 -2.06 -51.88
C LEU A 27 23.37 -2.14 -50.94
N SER A 28 24.57 -2.36 -51.47
CA SER A 28 25.80 -2.38 -50.68
C SER A 28 26.13 -1.02 -50.05
N LEU A 29 25.88 0.08 -50.77
CA LEU A 29 26.09 1.44 -50.27
C LEU A 29 25.12 1.82 -49.14
N VAL A 30 23.85 1.41 -49.25
CA VAL A 30 22.84 1.68 -48.21
C VAL A 30 23.15 0.91 -46.92
N ILE A 31 23.58 -0.35 -47.04
CA ILE A 31 23.96 -1.18 -45.88
C ILE A 31 25.19 -0.59 -45.19
N LEU A 32 26.19 -0.14 -45.96
CA LEU A 32 27.38 0.50 -45.39
C LEU A 32 27.04 1.79 -44.64
N LEU A 33 26.16 2.63 -45.20
CA LEU A 33 25.70 3.86 -44.55
C LEU A 33 24.95 3.55 -43.25
N PHE A 34 24.11 2.51 -43.23
CA PHE A 34 23.38 2.09 -42.03
C PHE A 34 24.32 1.69 -40.91
N PHE A 35 25.36 0.90 -41.20
CA PHE A 35 26.34 0.49 -40.18
C PHE A 35 27.17 1.66 -39.64
N VAL A 36 27.57 2.62 -40.48
CA VAL A 36 28.32 3.80 -40.05
C VAL A 36 27.49 4.69 -39.12
N VAL A 37 26.22 4.93 -39.47
CA VAL A 37 25.30 5.72 -38.64
C VAL A 37 24.99 5.01 -37.32
N HIS A 38 24.78 3.69 -37.35
CA HIS A 38 24.48 2.91 -36.15
C HIS A 38 25.67 2.82 -35.19
N ALA A 39 26.90 2.66 -35.72
CA ALA A 39 28.11 2.70 -34.92
C ALA A 39 28.37 4.08 -34.28
N GLY A 40 28.11 5.17 -35.03
CA GLY A 40 28.18 6.54 -34.50
C GLY A 40 27.15 6.79 -33.39
N TYR A 41 25.93 6.28 -33.54
CA TYR A 41 24.87 6.40 -32.55
C TYR A 41 25.19 5.61 -31.26
N LEU A 42 25.68 4.37 -31.39
CA LEU A 42 26.10 3.54 -30.25
C LEU A 42 27.26 4.19 -29.48
N LYS A 43 28.25 4.76 -30.18
CA LYS A 43 29.39 5.42 -29.54
C LYS A 43 28.96 6.67 -28.76
N SER A 44 28.03 7.46 -29.31
CA SER A 44 27.47 8.64 -28.62
C SER A 44 26.65 8.25 -27.38
N ARG A 45 25.85 7.16 -27.46
CA ARG A 45 25.06 6.66 -26.34
C ARG A 45 25.92 6.12 -25.20
N VAL A 46 27.00 5.41 -25.51
CA VAL A 46 27.94 4.91 -24.49
C VAL A 46 28.60 6.06 -23.76
N VAL A 47 29.05 7.10 -24.47
CA VAL A 47 29.66 8.29 -23.84
C VAL A 47 28.67 9.05 -22.95
N GLN A 48 27.40 9.20 -23.37
CA GLN A 48 26.36 9.80 -22.51
C GLN A 48 26.13 8.98 -21.25
N ILE A 49 25.97 7.65 -21.36
CA ILE A 49 25.75 6.76 -20.22
C ILE A 49 26.93 6.83 -19.25
N THR A 50 28.17 6.82 -19.71
CA THR A 50 29.35 6.91 -18.83
C THR A 50 29.43 8.25 -18.10
N SER A 51 28.99 9.35 -18.72
CA SER A 51 28.93 10.66 -18.04
C SER A 51 27.81 10.72 -16.99
N THR A 52 26.64 10.13 -17.29
CA THR A 52 25.52 10.08 -16.35
C THR A 52 25.88 9.21 -15.14
N VAL A 53 26.47 8.03 -15.35
CA VAL A 53 26.89 7.11 -14.29
C VAL A 53 27.88 7.79 -13.34
N LYS A 54 28.93 8.45 -13.86
CA LYS A 54 29.88 9.22 -13.05
C LYS A 54 29.23 10.36 -12.25
N HIS A 55 28.24 11.03 -12.83
CA HIS A 55 27.53 12.11 -12.14
C HIS A 55 26.66 11.57 -10.99
N THR A 56 25.99 10.43 -11.19
CA THR A 56 25.23 9.73 -10.13
C THR A 56 26.12 9.17 -9.02
N GLU A 57 27.32 8.69 -9.32
CA GLU A 57 28.26 8.21 -8.30
C GLU A 57 28.76 9.35 -7.41
N THR A 58 28.98 10.53 -7.98
CA THR A 58 29.38 11.74 -7.23
C THR A 58 28.26 12.23 -6.31
N ILE A 59 26.99 12.20 -6.78
CA ILE A 59 25.81 12.55 -5.97
C ILE A 59 25.56 11.52 -4.85
N ALA A 60 25.85 10.24 -5.10
CA ALA A 60 25.70 9.16 -4.12
C ALA A 60 26.79 9.16 -3.03
N GLU A 61 27.93 9.83 -3.25
CA GLU A 61 28.94 10.10 -2.22
C GLU A 61 28.57 11.33 -1.39
N ASP A 62 28.05 12.40 -2.01
CA ASP A 62 27.59 13.60 -1.28
C ASP A 62 26.36 13.32 -0.39
N VAL A 63 25.42 12.48 -0.83
CA VAL A 63 24.26 12.07 -0.01
C VAL A 63 24.70 11.19 1.18
N ARG A 64 25.71 10.33 1.00
CA ARG A 64 26.26 9.50 2.09
C ARG A 64 26.96 10.32 3.17
N HIS A 65 27.50 11.50 2.84
CA HIS A 65 28.12 12.38 3.84
C HIS A 65 27.10 13.21 4.64
N VAL A 66 25.88 13.43 4.13
CA VAL A 66 24.82 14.17 4.84
C VAL A 66 23.96 13.25 5.71
N GLU A 67 23.77 11.99 5.33
CA GLU A 67 22.95 11.01 6.06
C GLU A 67 23.64 10.37 7.28
N ALA A 68 24.93 10.64 7.51
CA ALA A 68 25.69 10.09 8.64
C ALA A 68 25.38 10.77 10.00
N THR A 69 24.43 11.71 10.07
CA THR A 69 24.16 12.52 11.28
C THR A 69 22.73 12.52 11.81
N ALA A 70 21.85 11.61 11.38
CA ALA A 70 20.48 11.56 11.94
C ALA A 70 19.93 10.13 12.06
N VAL A 71 20.49 9.36 12.98
CA VAL A 71 19.78 8.20 13.55
C VAL A 71 19.81 8.38 15.07
N ILE A 72 18.76 8.99 15.61
CA ILE A 72 18.53 9.02 17.06
C ILE A 72 17.76 7.74 17.40
N PRO A 73 18.34 6.81 18.18
CA PRO A 73 17.59 5.67 18.70
C PRO A 73 16.56 6.16 19.73
N VAL A 74 15.30 5.78 19.57
CA VAL A 74 14.27 5.97 20.60
C VAL A 74 14.58 4.97 21.73
N PRO A 75 14.91 5.41 22.96
CA PRO A 75 15.15 4.50 24.07
C PRO A 75 13.82 3.93 24.55
N VAL A 76 13.81 2.61 24.74
CA VAL A 76 12.79 1.90 25.53
C VAL A 76 13.03 2.25 27.01
N GLU A 77 11.92 2.45 27.74
CA GLU A 77 11.79 2.92 29.13
C GLU A 77 11.99 4.43 29.35
N VAL A 78 10.90 5.19 29.17
CA VAL A 78 10.77 6.54 29.71
C VAL A 78 10.58 6.42 31.23
N ASN A 79 11.62 6.78 31.97
CA ASN A 79 11.53 7.05 33.39
C ASN A 79 10.59 8.26 33.59
N ILE A 80 9.42 8.05 34.23
CA ILE A 80 8.31 9.03 34.33
C ILE A 80 8.60 10.11 35.38
N GLU A 81 9.80 10.68 35.40
CA GLU A 81 10.09 11.85 36.22
C GLU A 81 10.81 12.90 35.36
N ASN A 82 10.06 13.95 35.03
CA ASN A 82 10.45 15.19 34.34
C ASN A 82 10.32 15.25 32.81
N VAL A 83 9.18 14.81 32.27
CA VAL A 83 8.69 15.30 30.96
C VAL A 83 8.09 16.70 31.17
N PRO A 84 8.43 17.74 30.37
CA PRO A 84 7.70 19.00 30.38
C PRO A 84 6.24 18.73 29.99
N GLN A 85 5.36 18.65 30.99
CA GLN A 85 3.93 18.63 30.74
C GLN A 85 3.52 20.00 30.18
N GLN A 86 2.79 20.00 29.05
CA GLN A 86 2.03 21.12 28.46
C GLN A 86 2.61 21.84 27.23
N ALA A 87 2.76 21.15 26.09
CA ALA A 87 2.80 21.84 24.78
C ALA A 87 1.43 21.88 24.06
N PHE A 88 0.55 20.88 24.26
CA PHE A 88 -0.68 20.73 23.46
C PHE A 88 -1.92 20.39 24.30
N ARG A 89 -2.26 21.21 25.29
CA ARG A 89 -3.52 21.07 26.04
C ARG A 89 -4.47 22.22 25.66
N PHE A 90 -5.41 21.93 24.77
CA PHE A 90 -6.42 22.90 24.34
C PHE A 90 -7.67 22.82 25.23
N LYS A 91 -8.23 23.96 25.62
CA LYS A 91 -9.48 24.04 26.41
C LYS A 91 -10.73 23.96 25.54
N SER A 92 -10.62 24.29 24.26
CA SER A 92 -11.73 24.25 23.31
C SER A 92 -11.26 23.91 21.90
N TYR A 93 -12.20 23.48 21.06
CA TYR A 93 -11.90 23.22 19.65
C TYR A 93 -11.49 24.50 18.91
N SER A 94 -12.10 25.63 19.23
CA SER A 94 -11.72 26.95 18.70
C SER A 94 -10.27 27.31 19.04
N GLU A 95 -9.83 27.04 20.28
CA GLU A 95 -8.44 27.25 20.70
C GLU A 95 -7.49 26.35 19.92
N ALA A 96 -7.82 25.05 19.81
CA ALA A 96 -7.03 24.09 19.03
C ALA A 96 -6.88 24.53 17.57
N LEU A 97 -7.98 24.92 16.92
CA LEU A 97 -7.99 25.44 15.55
C LEU A 97 -7.15 26.71 15.43
N SER A 98 -7.29 27.66 16.36
CA SER A 98 -6.55 28.92 16.32
C SER A 98 -5.04 28.71 16.48
N SER A 99 -4.63 27.69 17.24
CA SER A 99 -3.23 27.33 17.44
C SER A 99 -2.62 26.60 16.24
N GLN A 100 -3.40 25.80 15.51
CA GLN A 100 -2.89 24.93 14.45
C GLN A 100 -3.16 25.45 13.03
N ALA A 101 -4.16 26.30 12.81
CA ALA A 101 -4.43 26.82 11.48
C ALA A 101 -3.31 27.75 11.01
N ASP A 102 -3.05 27.74 9.71
CA ASP A 102 -2.12 28.68 9.11
C ASP A 102 -2.56 30.13 9.37
N SER A 103 -1.61 30.96 9.77
CA SER A 103 -1.90 32.30 10.30
C SER A 103 -2.44 33.26 9.23
N GLU A 104 -1.98 33.11 7.98
CA GLU A 104 -2.33 33.95 6.83
C GLU A 104 -3.58 33.42 6.14
N SER A 105 -3.56 32.17 5.68
CA SER A 105 -4.63 31.56 4.89
C SER A 105 -5.81 31.07 5.74
N LYS A 106 -5.64 30.91 7.06
CA LYS A 106 -6.63 30.27 7.96
C LYS A 106 -6.97 28.83 7.56
N ALA A 107 -6.10 28.15 6.82
CA ALA A 107 -6.30 26.75 6.47
C ALA A 107 -5.72 25.80 7.52
N VAL A 108 -6.48 24.76 7.84
CA VAL A 108 -6.05 23.70 8.76
C VAL A 108 -6.32 22.33 8.14
N LEU A 109 -5.37 21.42 8.29
CA LEU A 109 -5.51 20.02 7.95
C LEU A 109 -6.16 19.28 9.12
N LEU A 110 -7.32 18.66 8.88
CA LEU A 110 -8.06 17.90 9.91
C LEU A 110 -8.09 16.41 9.58
N ALA A 111 -7.57 15.59 10.50
CA ALA A 111 -7.61 14.14 10.42
C ALA A 111 -8.27 13.53 11.66
N PHE A 112 -9.28 12.68 11.46
CA PHE A 112 -9.96 12.00 12.56
C PHE A 112 -9.49 10.55 12.70
N ALA A 113 -9.22 10.11 13.92
CA ALA A 113 -9.01 8.71 14.26
C ALA A 113 -9.37 8.40 15.72
N ASP A 114 -9.75 7.15 15.99
CA ASP A 114 -9.91 6.62 17.34
C ASP A 114 -8.78 5.62 17.66
N MET A 115 -8.85 4.98 18.83
CA MET A 115 -7.84 3.98 19.23
C MET A 115 -7.77 2.77 18.30
N GLY A 116 -8.86 2.38 17.64
CA GLY A 116 -8.83 1.32 16.62
C GLY A 116 -8.05 1.75 15.37
N GLY A 117 -8.02 3.05 15.06
CA GLY A 117 -7.24 3.66 14.00
C GLY A 117 -5.85 4.14 14.40
N PHE A 118 -5.42 3.98 15.65
CA PHE A 118 -4.16 4.57 16.16
C PHE A 118 -2.91 4.18 15.35
N PRO A 119 -2.66 2.89 15.03
CA PRO A 119 -1.49 2.52 14.22
C PRO A 119 -1.51 3.16 12.83
N MET A 120 -2.69 3.28 12.22
CA MET A 120 -2.87 3.92 10.91
C MET A 120 -2.62 5.43 10.99
N ALA A 121 -3.11 6.10 12.04
CA ALA A 121 -2.87 7.52 12.28
C ALA A 121 -1.38 7.82 12.54
N MET A 122 -0.70 6.97 13.30
CA MET A 122 0.76 7.06 13.48
C MET A 122 1.48 6.89 12.15
N ASN A 123 1.07 5.92 11.33
CA ASN A 123 1.65 5.75 10.01
C ASN A 123 1.42 6.97 9.10
N PHE A 124 0.22 7.56 9.11
CA PHE A 124 -0.07 8.81 8.39
C PHE A 124 0.82 9.95 8.85
N TYR A 125 0.97 10.13 10.17
CA TYR A 125 1.87 11.13 10.73
C TYR A 125 3.30 10.95 10.19
N LEU A 126 3.87 9.75 10.29
CA LEU A 126 5.25 9.46 9.85
C LEU A 126 5.44 9.62 8.33
N THR A 127 4.50 9.09 7.54
CA THR A 127 4.64 9.06 6.07
C THR A 127 4.34 10.40 5.40
N SER A 128 3.50 11.21 6.03
CA SER A 128 2.85 12.35 5.36
C SER A 128 3.06 13.67 6.10
N ILE A 129 2.80 13.70 7.41
CA ILE A 129 2.88 14.96 8.17
C ILE A 129 4.33 15.29 8.49
N GLN A 130 5.03 14.40 9.19
CA GLN A 130 6.42 14.58 9.60
C GLN A 130 7.35 14.64 8.38
N ARG A 131 7.16 13.74 7.41
CA ARG A 131 8.01 13.64 6.22
C ARG A 131 8.04 14.92 5.36
N TYR A 132 6.93 15.63 5.29
CA TYR A 132 6.80 16.84 4.47
C TYR A 132 6.66 18.12 5.30
N ASP A 133 6.95 18.06 6.60
CA ASP A 133 6.88 19.21 7.53
C ASP A 133 5.53 19.96 7.43
N VAL A 134 4.42 19.22 7.41
CA VAL A 134 3.07 19.80 7.35
C VAL A 134 2.70 20.30 8.75
N ARG A 135 2.80 21.61 8.97
CA ARG A 135 2.66 22.21 10.31
C ARG A 135 1.24 22.57 10.71
N ASN A 136 0.38 22.88 9.76
CA ASN A 136 -0.97 23.36 10.03
C ASN A 136 -1.98 22.21 10.21
N VAL A 137 -1.65 21.23 11.05
CA VAL A 137 -2.41 19.99 11.23
C VAL A 137 -3.02 19.88 12.63
N LEU A 138 -4.25 19.41 12.71
CA LEU A 138 -4.89 19.03 13.95
C LEU A 138 -5.48 17.62 13.82
N PHE A 139 -4.95 16.69 14.61
CA PHE A 139 -5.60 15.41 14.80
C PHE A 139 -6.81 15.58 15.72
N VAL A 140 -7.88 14.88 15.40
CA VAL A 140 -9.13 14.92 16.15
C VAL A 140 -9.49 13.50 16.55
N SER A 141 -9.86 13.30 17.81
CA SER A 141 -10.26 11.98 18.31
C SER A 141 -11.48 12.02 19.19
N SER A 142 -12.14 10.88 19.36
CA SER A 142 -13.12 10.66 20.42
C SER A 142 -12.52 10.04 21.68
N SER A 143 -11.20 9.84 21.71
CA SER A 143 -10.47 9.15 22.77
C SER A 143 -9.41 10.06 23.39
N GLU A 144 -9.48 10.23 24.71
CA GLU A 144 -8.42 10.92 25.47
C GLU A 144 -7.09 10.17 25.40
N GLU A 145 -7.13 8.83 25.44
CA GLU A 145 -5.92 8.01 25.32
C GLU A 145 -5.21 8.25 24.00
N PHE A 146 -5.96 8.31 22.89
CA PHE A 146 -5.41 8.62 21.56
C PHE A 146 -4.68 9.96 21.59
N CYS A 147 -5.35 11.02 22.05
CA CYS A 147 -4.75 12.35 22.07
C CYS A 147 -3.59 12.44 23.05
N SER A 148 -3.64 11.77 24.20
CA SER A 148 -2.54 11.74 25.17
C SER A 148 -1.28 11.14 24.55
N ARG A 149 -1.42 10.06 23.76
CA ARG A 149 -0.29 9.44 23.04
C ARG A 149 0.27 10.34 21.93
N PHE A 150 -0.58 11.04 21.18
CA PHE A 150 -0.13 12.01 20.16
C PHE A 150 0.56 13.22 20.79
N GLN A 151 0.01 13.76 21.88
CA GLN A 151 0.59 14.90 22.58
C GLN A 151 1.93 14.55 23.24
N ALA A 152 2.13 13.30 23.67
CA ALA A 152 3.41 12.82 24.21
C ALA A 152 4.55 12.82 23.18
N ILE A 153 4.23 12.83 21.89
CA ILE A 153 5.18 12.98 20.78
C ILE A 153 5.07 14.36 20.10
N GLU A 154 4.54 15.35 20.83
CA GLU A 154 4.40 16.75 20.38
C GLU A 154 3.54 16.92 19.11
N VAL A 155 2.53 16.08 18.92
CA VAL A 155 1.55 16.22 17.84
C VAL A 155 0.23 16.75 18.39
N ALA A 156 -0.25 17.84 17.79
CA ALA A 156 -1.50 18.48 18.18
C ALA A 156 -2.69 17.53 17.98
N CYS A 157 -3.40 17.24 19.08
CA CYS A 157 -4.60 16.44 19.08
C CYS A 157 -5.68 17.06 19.96
N PHE A 158 -6.93 17.05 19.48
CA PHE A 158 -8.10 17.51 20.21
C PHE A 158 -9.14 16.41 20.37
N VAL A 159 -9.65 16.24 21.60
CA VAL A 159 -10.75 15.31 21.88
C VAL A 159 -12.08 16.00 21.57
N TYR A 160 -12.73 15.58 20.49
CA TYR A 160 -13.98 16.15 20.00
C TYR A 160 -15.17 15.30 20.46
N MET A 161 -15.63 15.55 21.69
CA MET A 161 -16.89 15.03 22.23
C MET A 161 -17.55 16.09 23.11
N ASN A 162 -18.89 16.08 23.19
CA ASN A 162 -19.57 16.86 24.24
C ASN A 162 -19.17 16.31 25.62
N GLU A 163 -18.90 17.22 26.57
CA GLU A 163 -18.43 16.97 27.94
C GLU A 163 -19.22 15.88 28.72
N SER A 164 -20.40 15.48 28.26
CA SER A 164 -21.25 14.45 28.89
C SER A 164 -21.01 13.01 28.44
N ALA A 165 -20.10 12.74 27.50
CA ALA A 165 -19.95 11.41 26.86
C ALA A 165 -18.70 10.61 27.27
N HIS A 166 -17.93 11.08 28.25
CA HIS A 166 -16.57 10.62 28.52
C HIS A 166 -16.42 9.12 28.89
N ASP A 167 -17.45 8.43 29.43
CA ASP A 167 -17.24 7.07 29.99
C ASP A 167 -18.37 6.05 29.79
N LYS A 168 -19.15 6.14 28.72
CA LYS A 168 -20.19 5.12 28.45
C LYS A 168 -19.89 4.30 27.21
N ALA A 169 -19.84 2.97 27.41
CA ALA A 169 -20.02 2.00 26.35
C ALA A 169 -21.31 2.35 25.60
N SER A 170 -21.16 2.97 24.43
CA SER A 170 -22.29 3.52 23.70
C SER A 170 -23.08 2.36 23.11
N VAL A 171 -24.28 2.13 23.65
CA VAL A 171 -25.26 1.20 23.10
C VAL A 171 -25.46 1.54 21.62
N TYR A 172 -25.38 0.53 20.75
CA TYR A 172 -25.61 0.65 19.31
C TYR A 172 -26.92 1.45 19.05
N LEU A 173 -26.84 2.53 18.26
CA LEU A 173 -27.91 3.51 17.98
C LEU A 173 -28.25 4.56 19.06
N SER A 174 -27.50 4.65 20.17
CA SER A 174 -27.62 5.80 21.08
C SER A 174 -27.22 7.12 20.39
N LYS A 175 -27.67 8.27 20.94
CA LYS A 175 -27.21 9.59 20.47
C LYS A 175 -25.68 9.70 20.51
N ASP A 176 -25.04 9.12 21.53
CA ASP A 176 -23.59 9.10 21.66
C ASP A 176 -22.91 8.21 20.61
N PHE A 177 -23.53 7.09 20.23
CA PHE A 177 -23.07 6.26 19.11
C PHE A 177 -23.20 7.00 17.77
N ILE A 178 -24.34 7.65 17.51
CA ILE A 178 -24.55 8.46 16.29
C ILE A 178 -23.59 9.65 16.25
N ASN A 179 -23.29 10.26 17.39
CA ASN A 179 -22.30 11.34 17.51
C ASN A 179 -20.89 10.84 17.20
N LYS A 180 -20.47 9.69 17.74
CA LYS A 180 -19.18 9.06 17.41
C LYS A 180 -19.05 8.73 15.93
N MET A 181 -20.13 8.27 15.29
CA MET A 181 -20.12 7.89 13.86
C MET A 181 -20.00 9.07 12.89
N ASN A 182 -20.22 10.32 13.32
CA ASN A 182 -20.28 11.48 12.43
C ASN A 182 -19.37 12.64 12.87
N ILE A 183 -18.42 12.40 13.78
CA ILE A 183 -17.47 13.42 14.28
C ILE A 183 -16.82 14.19 13.12
N ARG A 184 -16.40 13.49 12.06
CA ARG A 184 -15.83 14.09 10.86
C ARG A 184 -16.71 15.19 10.27
N THR A 185 -18.01 14.96 10.15
CA THR A 185 -18.93 15.97 9.59
C THR A 185 -19.05 17.17 10.53
N TYR A 186 -19.13 16.93 11.84
CA TYR A 186 -19.33 17.99 12.84
C TYR A 186 -18.09 18.85 13.03
N MET A 187 -16.91 18.24 13.17
CA MET A 187 -15.65 18.96 13.34
C MET A 187 -15.33 19.86 12.14
N ILE A 188 -15.65 19.40 10.92
CA ILE A 188 -15.47 20.19 9.70
C ILE A 188 -16.48 21.33 9.65
N LEU A 189 -17.77 21.06 9.95
CA LEU A 189 -18.80 22.10 9.96
C LEU A 189 -18.50 23.20 10.98
N GLU A 190 -18.05 22.85 12.18
CA GLU A 190 -17.70 23.81 13.23
C GLU A 190 -16.47 24.65 12.83
N ALA A 191 -15.42 24.02 12.29
CA ALA A 191 -14.26 24.75 11.78
C ALA A 191 -14.63 25.78 10.70
N LEU A 192 -15.51 25.40 9.77
CA LEU A 192 -16.06 26.32 8.75
C LEU A 192 -16.91 27.43 9.37
N GLN A 193 -17.66 27.17 10.44
CA GLN A 193 -18.44 28.22 11.11
C GLN A 193 -17.55 29.19 11.91
N LEU A 194 -16.39 28.72 12.37
CA LEU A 194 -15.40 29.51 13.12
C LEU A 194 -14.45 30.33 12.22
N GLY A 195 -14.59 30.27 10.90
CA GLY A 195 -13.79 31.10 9.99
C GLY A 195 -12.62 30.39 9.30
N TYR A 196 -12.44 29.08 9.51
CA TYR A 196 -11.30 28.33 8.96
C TYR A 196 -11.63 27.64 7.63
N HIS A 197 -10.61 27.47 6.79
CA HIS A 197 -10.64 26.57 5.63
C HIS A 197 -10.11 25.19 6.06
N VAL A 198 -10.63 24.13 5.48
CA VAL A 198 -10.29 22.76 5.91
C VAL A 198 -9.70 21.97 4.75
N ILE A 199 -8.53 21.37 4.95
CA ILE A 199 -8.07 20.21 4.17
C ILE A 199 -8.39 18.99 5.02
N HIS A 200 -9.42 18.23 4.66
CA HIS A 200 -9.73 17.01 5.39
C HIS A 200 -8.97 15.83 4.78
N SER A 201 -8.38 14.99 5.64
CA SER A 201 -7.78 13.71 5.28
C SER A 201 -8.24 12.59 6.22
N ASP A 202 -8.50 11.42 5.66
CA ASP A 202 -8.46 10.16 6.38
C ASP A 202 -7.02 9.79 6.72
N VAL A 203 -6.87 8.91 7.71
CA VAL A 203 -5.56 8.46 8.18
C VAL A 203 -4.99 7.30 7.35
N ASP A 204 -5.75 6.71 6.44
CA ASP A 204 -5.25 5.75 5.45
C ASP A 204 -4.90 6.42 4.11
N VAL A 205 -4.40 7.65 4.20
CA VAL A 205 -3.88 8.45 3.09
C VAL A 205 -2.35 8.51 3.20
N VAL A 206 -1.66 8.66 2.07
CA VAL A 206 -0.20 8.90 2.01
C VAL A 206 0.06 10.13 1.16
N PHE A 207 0.88 11.03 1.67
CA PHE A 207 1.40 12.17 0.91
C PHE A 207 2.72 11.80 0.23
N PHE A 208 2.89 12.33 -0.97
CA PHE A 208 4.13 12.32 -1.74
C PHE A 208 4.76 13.72 -1.81
N LYS A 209 3.97 14.74 -1.44
CA LYS A 209 4.32 16.16 -1.22
C LYS A 209 3.26 16.79 -0.32
N ASP A 210 3.56 17.92 0.32
CA ASP A 210 2.52 18.75 0.93
C ASP A 210 1.48 19.18 -0.13
N PRO A 211 0.19 18.85 0.04
CA PRO A 211 -0.84 19.16 -0.96
C PRO A 211 -1.33 20.60 -0.95
N THR A 212 -1.00 21.41 0.07
CA THR A 212 -1.65 22.70 0.38
C THR A 212 -1.55 23.69 -0.77
N GLU A 213 -0.34 24.04 -1.21
CA GLU A 213 -0.12 25.03 -2.28
C GLU A 213 -0.77 24.59 -3.59
N ARG A 214 -0.65 23.30 -3.94
CA ARG A 214 -1.24 22.78 -5.17
C ARG A 214 -2.77 22.87 -5.15
N ILE A 215 -3.40 22.58 -4.02
CA ILE A 215 -4.84 22.73 -3.83
C ILE A 215 -5.22 24.21 -3.97
N PHE A 216 -4.47 25.12 -3.35
CA PHE A 216 -4.74 26.55 -3.42
C PHE A 216 -4.66 27.10 -4.84
N ASP A 217 -3.69 26.68 -5.62
CA ASP A 217 -3.56 27.03 -7.03
C ASP A 217 -4.78 26.55 -7.84
N LEU A 218 -5.14 25.27 -7.70
CA LEU A 218 -6.29 24.67 -8.39
C LEU A 218 -7.62 25.34 -8.01
N CYS A 219 -7.72 25.84 -6.79
CA CYS A 219 -8.90 26.52 -6.27
C CYS A 219 -8.83 28.04 -6.38
N HIS A 220 -7.84 28.59 -7.08
CA HIS A 220 -7.63 30.03 -7.22
C HIS A 220 -7.76 30.74 -5.87
N PHE A 221 -7.03 30.27 -4.84
CA PHE A 221 -7.31 30.58 -3.44
C PHE A 221 -7.46 32.09 -3.17
N LYS A 222 -6.59 32.89 -3.81
CA LYS A 222 -6.49 34.35 -3.70
C LYS A 222 -7.48 35.14 -4.56
N ASP A 223 -8.24 34.52 -5.46
CA ASP A 223 -9.21 35.16 -6.35
C ASP A 223 -10.64 34.76 -5.94
N PRO A 224 -11.39 35.62 -5.21
CA PRO A 224 -12.74 35.28 -4.72
C PRO A 224 -13.76 34.98 -5.82
N GLU A 225 -13.56 35.51 -7.03
CA GLU A 225 -14.46 35.32 -8.17
C GLU A 225 -14.27 33.92 -8.79
N LYS A 226 -13.02 33.46 -8.89
CA LYS A 226 -12.66 32.15 -9.43
C LYS A 226 -12.53 31.04 -8.38
N ALA A 227 -12.53 31.42 -7.11
CA ALA A 227 -12.42 30.56 -5.96
C ALA A 227 -13.33 29.32 -6.03
N CYS A 228 -12.77 28.13 -5.84
CA CYS A 228 -13.58 26.94 -5.58
C CYS A 228 -14.16 26.99 -4.16
N ASP A 229 -15.33 26.39 -3.95
CA ASP A 229 -15.89 26.13 -2.62
C ASP A 229 -15.39 24.80 -2.06
N VAL A 230 -15.29 23.76 -2.91
CA VAL A 230 -14.88 22.41 -2.52
C VAL A 230 -13.98 21.80 -3.60
N ALA A 231 -12.90 21.15 -3.19
CA ALA A 231 -12.04 20.37 -4.09
C ALA A 231 -11.82 18.95 -3.59
N PRO A 232 -12.66 18.00 -4.02
CA PRO A 232 -12.53 16.61 -3.61
C PRO A 232 -11.56 15.83 -4.51
N LEU A 233 -10.90 14.84 -3.91
CA LEU A 233 -10.25 13.78 -4.67
C LEU A 233 -11.30 13.04 -5.51
N TRP A 234 -10.96 12.70 -6.76
CA TRP A 234 -11.87 11.98 -7.64
C TRP A 234 -11.75 10.47 -7.46
N ASP A 235 -12.89 9.82 -7.22
CA ASP A 235 -12.98 8.42 -6.84
C ASP A 235 -13.86 7.62 -7.81
N SER A 236 -13.39 7.47 -9.05
CA SER A 236 -13.98 6.60 -10.08
C SER A 236 -15.51 6.73 -10.22
N GLY A 237 -16.02 7.97 -10.32
CA GLY A 237 -17.45 8.26 -10.47
C GLY A 237 -18.09 9.00 -9.29
N ALA A 238 -17.37 9.15 -8.18
CA ALA A 238 -17.82 9.88 -7.00
C ALA A 238 -16.74 10.86 -6.49
N HIS A 239 -17.18 11.85 -5.72
CA HIS A 239 -16.30 12.71 -4.93
C HIS A 239 -15.91 11.98 -3.63
N ASN A 240 -14.61 11.89 -3.37
CA ASN A 240 -14.06 11.22 -2.18
C ASN A 240 -14.33 12.04 -0.91
N ALA A 241 -14.80 11.39 0.15
CA ALA A 241 -15.04 12.02 1.46
C ALA A 241 -13.87 11.86 2.45
N GLY A 242 -12.83 11.11 2.09
CA GLY A 242 -11.62 10.92 2.89
C GLY A 242 -10.43 11.77 2.45
N PHE A 243 -10.53 12.52 1.34
CA PHE A 243 -9.56 13.58 1.03
C PHE A 243 -10.20 14.68 0.18
N LEU A 244 -10.34 15.87 0.76
CA LEU A 244 -10.93 17.03 0.07
C LEU A 244 -10.57 18.33 0.78
N PHE A 245 -10.46 19.39 -0.02
CA PHE A 245 -10.42 20.77 0.49
C PHE A 245 -11.83 21.36 0.54
N ILE A 246 -12.09 22.12 1.61
CA ILE A 246 -13.34 22.83 1.84
C ILE A 246 -13.02 24.27 2.21
N ARG A 247 -13.37 25.20 1.33
CA ARG A 247 -13.25 26.63 1.60
C ARG A 247 -14.30 27.05 2.62
N ASN A 248 -13.94 27.93 3.55
CA ASN A 248 -14.89 28.71 4.31
C ASN A 248 -15.77 29.58 3.37
N SER A 249 -16.99 29.14 3.11
CA SER A 249 -17.97 29.90 2.34
C SER A 249 -19.39 29.53 2.74
N ASN A 250 -20.35 30.41 2.46
CA ASN A 250 -21.76 30.12 2.69
C ASN A 250 -22.24 28.86 1.94
N ALA A 251 -21.65 28.57 0.78
CA ALA A 251 -21.97 27.37 0.00
C ALA A 251 -21.44 26.10 0.67
N SER A 252 -20.17 26.10 1.12
CA SER A 252 -19.57 24.99 1.86
C SER A 252 -20.24 24.73 3.21
N ILE A 253 -20.58 25.79 3.95
CA ILE A 253 -21.34 25.67 5.21
C ILE A 253 -22.73 25.07 4.92
N SER A 254 -23.40 25.49 3.85
CA SER A 254 -24.69 24.90 3.44
C SER A 254 -24.57 23.43 3.05
N LEU A 255 -23.46 23.05 2.40
CA LEU A 255 -23.15 21.66 2.07
C LEU A 255 -23.00 20.81 3.35
N TYR A 256 -22.19 21.26 4.30
CA TYR A 256 -21.95 20.50 5.53
C TYR A 256 -23.15 20.52 6.49
N LYS A 257 -23.99 21.56 6.49
CA LYS A 257 -25.30 21.52 7.18
C LYS A 257 -26.24 20.45 6.61
N LYS A 258 -26.21 20.22 5.29
CA LYS A 258 -26.97 19.11 4.67
C LYS A 258 -26.40 17.75 5.05
N MET A 259 -25.07 17.62 5.10
CA MET A 259 -24.42 16.40 5.57
C MET A 259 -24.75 16.13 7.05
N GLU A 260 -24.70 17.16 7.90
CA GLU A 260 -25.09 17.10 9.31
C GLU A 260 -26.55 16.63 9.47
N HIS A 261 -27.48 17.21 8.70
CA HIS A 261 -28.87 16.77 8.70
C HIS A 261 -28.99 15.30 8.30
N THR A 262 -28.25 14.87 7.28
CA THR A 262 -28.23 13.48 6.80
C THR A 262 -27.67 12.52 7.84
N ALA A 263 -26.59 12.91 8.53
CA ALA A 263 -25.99 12.18 9.64
C ALA A 263 -26.97 11.97 10.81
N LYS A 264 -27.81 12.98 11.10
CA LYS A 264 -28.81 12.94 12.18
C LYS A 264 -30.07 12.16 11.82
N THR A 265 -30.40 12.01 10.53
CA THR A 265 -31.70 11.48 10.06
C THR A 265 -31.60 10.14 9.33
N THR A 266 -30.40 9.71 8.93
CA THR A 266 -30.20 8.52 8.12
C THR A 266 -29.03 7.68 8.63
N LYS A 267 -28.82 6.50 8.04
CA LYS A 267 -27.68 5.60 8.31
C LYS A 267 -26.72 5.50 7.13
N ILE A 268 -26.76 6.46 6.21
CA ILE A 268 -25.88 6.42 5.04
C ILE A 268 -24.47 6.86 5.43
N ASP A 269 -23.47 6.25 4.80
CA ASP A 269 -22.08 6.67 4.95
C ASP A 269 -21.85 8.10 4.44
N ASP A 270 -20.79 8.70 4.93
CA ASP A 270 -20.35 10.07 4.67
C ASP A 270 -20.01 10.32 3.20
N GLN A 271 -19.41 9.36 2.50
CA GLN A 271 -19.17 9.42 1.05
C GLN A 271 -20.50 9.57 0.29
N LYS A 272 -21.51 8.75 0.60
CA LYS A 272 -22.85 8.91 0.02
C LYS A 272 -23.52 10.22 0.44
N ALA A 273 -23.37 10.63 1.69
CA ALA A 273 -23.93 11.90 2.18
C ALA A 273 -23.35 13.11 1.45
N LEU A 274 -22.02 13.16 1.29
CA LEU A 274 -21.30 14.19 0.55
C LEU A 274 -21.81 14.29 -0.89
N ASN A 275 -21.80 13.18 -1.63
CA ASN A 275 -22.20 13.16 -3.04
C ASN A 275 -23.68 13.56 -3.24
N ARG A 276 -24.58 13.11 -2.35
CA ARG A 276 -26.00 13.55 -2.36
C ARG A 276 -26.13 15.04 -2.09
N ALA A 277 -25.41 15.56 -1.09
CA ALA A 277 -25.46 16.96 -0.72
C ALA A 277 -24.90 17.86 -1.83
N MET A 278 -23.76 17.49 -2.42
CA MET A 278 -23.17 18.17 -3.58
C MET A 278 -24.11 18.15 -4.79
N GLY A 279 -24.73 17.00 -5.09
CA GLY A 279 -25.73 16.89 -6.15
C GLY A 279 -26.91 17.84 -5.95
N SER A 280 -27.41 17.97 -4.71
CA SER A 280 -28.50 18.89 -4.37
C SER A 280 -28.12 20.38 -4.46
N LEU A 281 -26.82 20.70 -4.38
CA LEU A 281 -26.28 22.06 -4.39
C LEU A 281 -25.51 22.39 -5.68
N LYS A 282 -25.62 21.57 -6.73
CA LYS A 282 -24.82 21.71 -7.96
C LYS A 282 -24.83 23.11 -8.59
N LYS A 283 -25.93 23.87 -8.46
CA LYS A 283 -26.06 25.24 -8.98
C LYS A 283 -25.46 26.33 -8.06
N LYS A 284 -25.19 26.00 -6.80
CA LYS A 284 -24.73 26.92 -5.75
C LYS A 284 -23.29 26.67 -5.32
N LEU A 285 -22.71 25.53 -5.71
CA LEU A 285 -21.40 25.08 -5.26
C LEU A 285 -20.40 25.13 -6.42
N ARG A 286 -19.29 25.84 -6.25
CA ARG A 286 -18.15 25.80 -7.18
C ARG A 286 -17.25 24.63 -6.79
N VAL A 287 -17.25 23.58 -7.61
CA VAL A 287 -16.51 22.34 -7.34
C VAL A 287 -15.34 22.23 -8.29
N THR A 288 -14.14 22.03 -7.75
CA THR A 288 -12.93 21.74 -8.52
C THR A 288 -12.51 20.30 -8.26
N SER A 289 -12.59 19.41 -9.25
CA SER A 289 -12.04 18.05 -9.07
C SER A 289 -10.52 18.11 -8.99
N LEU A 290 -9.93 17.51 -7.96
CA LEU A 290 -8.48 17.39 -7.88
C LEU A 290 -7.96 16.51 -9.03
N PRO A 291 -6.87 16.91 -9.72
CA PRO A 291 -6.35 16.18 -10.87
C PRO A 291 -6.00 14.75 -10.51
N GLY A 292 -6.69 13.78 -11.12
CA GLY A 292 -6.50 12.39 -10.75
C GLY A 292 -5.10 11.84 -11.00
N ALA A 293 -4.23 12.52 -11.76
CA ALA A 293 -2.83 12.12 -11.95
C ALA A 293 -1.97 12.43 -10.71
N GLU A 294 -2.36 13.44 -9.94
CA GLU A 294 -1.66 13.93 -8.73
C GLU A 294 -2.35 13.42 -7.46
N PHE A 295 -3.68 13.33 -7.47
CA PHE A 295 -4.51 12.91 -6.33
C PHE A 295 -5.22 11.59 -6.68
N GLN A 296 -4.69 10.48 -6.19
CA GLN A 296 -5.08 9.14 -6.64
C GLN A 296 -6.00 8.45 -5.61
N SER A 297 -7.13 7.91 -6.06
CA SER A 297 -7.85 6.91 -5.27
C SER A 297 -7.12 5.57 -5.31
N GLY A 298 -7.42 4.69 -4.38
CA GLY A 298 -6.81 3.36 -4.30
C GLY A 298 -7.13 2.50 -5.53
N ASN A 299 -8.32 2.62 -6.13
CA ASN A 299 -8.60 1.99 -7.43
C ASN A 299 -7.64 2.47 -8.51
N LYS A 300 -7.42 3.79 -8.61
CA LYS A 300 -6.51 4.32 -9.61
C LYS A 300 -5.06 3.94 -9.33
N PHE A 301 -4.65 4.00 -8.06
CA PHE A 301 -3.28 3.75 -7.65
C PHE A 301 -2.89 2.28 -7.71
N PHE A 302 -3.68 1.38 -7.13
CA PHE A 302 -3.37 -0.04 -6.97
C PHE A 302 -3.90 -0.88 -8.14
N ASP A 303 -5.17 -0.72 -8.51
CA ASP A 303 -5.84 -1.62 -9.46
C ASP A 303 -5.56 -1.23 -10.91
N ILE A 304 -5.87 0.01 -11.30
CA ILE A 304 -5.71 0.50 -12.68
C ILE A 304 -4.24 0.61 -13.07
N SER A 305 -3.39 1.08 -12.14
CA SER A 305 -1.96 1.25 -12.41
C SER A 305 -1.12 0.02 -12.06
N HIS A 306 -1.75 -1.08 -11.61
CA HIS A 306 -1.08 -2.34 -11.27
C HIS A 306 0.12 -2.15 -10.32
N ARG A 307 -0.08 -1.42 -9.21
CA ARG A 307 0.91 -1.28 -8.13
C ARG A 307 0.55 -2.21 -7.01
N GLN A 308 1.28 -3.31 -6.84
CA GLN A 308 0.98 -4.29 -5.79
C GLN A 308 2.19 -4.54 -4.87
N PHE A 309 3.39 -4.22 -5.34
CA PHE A 309 4.65 -4.34 -4.62
C PHE A 309 5.47 -3.06 -4.75
N ALA A 310 6.30 -2.79 -3.75
CA ALA A 310 7.27 -1.70 -3.78
C ALA A 310 8.11 -1.75 -5.07
N GLY A 311 8.23 -0.60 -5.74
CA GLY A 311 8.91 -0.47 -7.04
C GLY A 311 8.04 -0.70 -8.27
N ASP A 312 6.81 -1.23 -8.13
CA ASP A 312 5.89 -1.37 -9.26
C ASP A 312 5.41 0.01 -9.76
N HIS A 313 5.59 0.27 -11.05
CA HIS A 313 5.07 1.45 -11.77
C HIS A 313 5.13 2.77 -10.97
N PRO A 314 6.32 3.24 -10.54
CA PRO A 314 6.44 4.34 -9.58
C PRO A 314 5.59 5.57 -9.95
N CYS A 315 4.90 6.14 -8.97
CA CYS A 315 4.08 7.33 -9.22
C CYS A 315 4.91 8.61 -9.09
N THR A 316 5.41 9.12 -10.21
CA THR A 316 6.32 10.28 -10.24
C THR A 316 5.62 11.63 -10.01
N ASN A 317 4.32 11.72 -10.35
CA ASN A 317 3.54 12.95 -10.24
C ASN A 317 2.52 12.93 -9.09
N CYS A 318 2.51 11.88 -8.27
CA CYS A 318 1.61 11.81 -7.13
C CYS A 318 1.92 12.90 -6.11
N ILE A 319 0.87 13.42 -5.49
CA ILE A 319 0.89 14.31 -4.33
C ILE A 319 0.16 13.62 -3.17
N VAL A 320 -0.99 13.01 -3.44
CA VAL A 320 -1.80 12.30 -2.44
C VAL A 320 -2.30 10.98 -3.01
N MET A 321 -2.28 9.93 -2.20
CA MET A 321 -2.97 8.68 -2.49
C MET A 321 -3.84 8.27 -1.29
N HIS A 322 -5.10 7.99 -1.54
CA HIS A 322 -6.01 7.43 -0.55
C HIS A 322 -6.10 5.91 -0.73
N ASN A 323 -5.83 5.13 0.33
CA ASN A 323 -5.93 3.68 0.34
C ASN A 323 -7.38 3.17 0.49
N ASN A 324 -8.30 3.77 -0.27
CA ASN A 324 -9.67 3.29 -0.42
C ASN A 324 -9.74 2.18 -1.51
N TRP A 325 -10.95 1.70 -1.80
CA TRP A 325 -11.15 0.44 -2.57
C TRP A 325 -10.42 -0.74 -1.94
N ILE A 326 -10.38 -0.72 -0.61
CA ILE A 326 -10.03 -1.85 0.22
C ILE A 326 -10.84 -1.95 1.49
N VAL A 327 -11.32 -3.16 1.78
CA VAL A 327 -12.11 -3.46 2.98
C VAL A 327 -11.21 -4.03 4.06
N SER A 328 -11.44 -3.60 5.30
CA SER A 328 -10.71 -3.95 6.54
C SER A 328 -9.40 -3.19 6.76
N MET A 329 -9.06 -2.99 8.04
CA MET A 329 -7.85 -2.29 8.45
C MET A 329 -6.61 -3.14 8.13
N GLU A 330 -6.69 -4.44 8.39
CA GLU A 330 -5.64 -5.42 8.17
C GLU A 330 -5.16 -5.39 6.71
N ALA A 331 -6.11 -5.41 5.77
CA ALA A 331 -5.82 -5.40 4.34
C ALA A 331 -5.20 -4.06 3.88
N LYS A 332 -5.65 -2.93 4.45
CA LYS A 332 -5.06 -1.60 4.22
C LYS A 332 -3.61 -1.54 4.69
N VAL A 333 -3.36 -1.99 5.93
CA VAL A 333 -2.01 -2.06 6.52
C VAL A 333 -1.11 -2.94 5.67
N TYR A 334 -1.56 -4.15 5.30
CA TYR A 334 -0.77 -5.06 4.47
C TYR A 334 -0.39 -4.44 3.12
N ARG A 335 -1.32 -3.74 2.47
CA ARG A 335 -1.06 -3.05 1.20
C ARG A 335 -0.02 -1.94 1.34
N PHE A 336 -0.04 -1.20 2.45
CA PHE A 336 1.03 -0.23 2.75
C PHE A 336 2.36 -0.89 3.03
N LYS A 337 2.39 -2.01 3.77
CA LYS A 337 3.60 -2.79 4.00
C LYS A 337 4.23 -3.28 2.70
N GLU A 338 3.42 -3.85 1.79
CA GLU A 338 3.91 -4.30 0.48
C GLU A 338 4.51 -3.19 -0.38
N MET A 339 4.07 -1.96 -0.20
CA MET A 339 4.53 -0.79 -0.96
C MET A 339 5.61 0.02 -0.24
N HIS A 340 6.08 -0.42 0.93
CA HIS A 340 6.97 0.35 1.82
C HIS A 340 6.41 1.73 2.22
N MET A 341 5.09 1.79 2.36
CA MET A 341 4.34 2.96 2.86
C MET A 341 3.88 2.77 4.32
N TRP A 342 4.43 1.77 5.02
CA TRP A 342 4.20 1.53 6.44
C TRP A 342 5.49 1.75 7.23
N LEU A 343 5.58 2.87 7.95
CA LEU A 343 6.75 3.26 8.74
C LEU A 343 6.56 3.06 10.25
N TYR A 344 5.33 2.84 10.70
CA TYR A 344 5.04 2.63 12.12
C TYR A 344 5.43 1.21 12.55
N ASP A 345 6.66 1.06 13.04
CA ASP A 345 7.25 -0.23 13.42
C ASP A 345 6.87 -0.68 14.85
N GLN A 346 5.59 -0.97 15.03
CA GLN A 346 5.07 -1.48 16.30
C GLN A 346 5.53 -2.92 16.57
N ASP A 347 5.87 -3.23 17.83
CA ASP A 347 6.27 -4.57 18.30
C ASP A 347 7.44 -5.19 17.52
N GLU A 348 8.37 -4.32 17.09
CA GLU A 348 9.52 -4.68 16.26
C GLU A 348 9.10 -5.47 15.02
N TYR A 349 8.02 -5.06 14.33
CA TYR A 349 7.50 -5.76 13.16
C TYR A 349 8.60 -6.00 12.11
N TYR A 350 9.38 -4.95 11.83
CA TYR A 350 10.55 -4.92 10.95
C TYR A 350 11.88 -5.01 11.69
N SER A 351 12.06 -4.23 12.76
CA SER A 351 13.37 -4.03 13.41
C SER A 351 13.87 -5.19 14.29
N SER A 352 13.07 -6.25 14.49
CA SER A 352 13.48 -7.33 15.39
C SER A 352 14.73 -8.04 14.91
N ALA A 353 15.80 -7.97 15.71
CA ALA A 353 17.05 -8.68 15.45
C ALA A 353 17.02 -10.15 15.88
N GLN A 354 16.02 -10.56 16.66
CA GLN A 354 15.93 -11.91 17.24
C GLN A 354 15.00 -12.83 16.45
N ARG A 355 13.99 -12.26 15.78
CA ARG A 355 13.02 -13.04 15.02
C ARG A 355 13.70 -13.74 13.86
N ARG A 356 13.37 -15.02 13.67
CA ARG A 356 13.85 -15.84 12.56
C ARG A 356 12.75 -16.00 11.54
N TYR A 357 13.14 -16.13 10.29
CA TYR A 357 12.24 -16.15 9.16
C TYR A 357 12.46 -17.39 8.31
N LEU A 358 11.45 -17.74 7.54
CA LEU A 358 11.58 -18.64 6.41
C LEU A 358 10.91 -18.04 5.18
N VAL A 359 11.43 -18.35 4.01
CA VAL A 359 10.87 -17.95 2.72
C VAL A 359 10.86 -19.16 1.79
N TYR A 360 9.92 -19.19 0.86
CA TYR A 360 9.90 -20.20 -0.19
C TYR A 360 9.65 -19.53 -1.55
N GLN A 361 10.23 -20.10 -2.61
CA GLN A 361 10.01 -19.59 -3.96
C GLN A 361 8.83 -20.31 -4.63
N ASN A 362 8.25 -19.63 -5.62
CA ASN A 362 7.19 -20.19 -6.44
C ASN A 362 7.77 -20.87 -7.68
N PRO A 363 7.16 -21.97 -8.16
CA PRO A 363 7.60 -22.65 -9.36
C PRO A 363 7.51 -21.71 -10.57
N THR A 364 8.40 -21.93 -11.53
CA THR A 364 8.51 -21.15 -12.76
C THR A 364 7.30 -21.34 -13.70
N TYR A 365 6.61 -22.47 -13.59
CA TYR A 365 5.39 -22.80 -14.34
C TYR A 365 4.30 -23.32 -13.42
N PHE A 366 3.22 -22.57 -13.29
CA PHE A 366 1.95 -23.07 -12.76
C PHE A 366 1.11 -23.56 -13.93
N GLY A 367 0.55 -24.77 -13.81
CA GLY A 367 -0.40 -25.32 -14.78
C GLY A 367 -1.72 -24.51 -14.85
N ASN A 368 -2.82 -25.14 -15.26
CA ASN A 368 -4.10 -24.45 -15.47
C ASN A 368 -4.66 -23.73 -14.21
N ASP A 369 -5.46 -22.66 -14.42
CA ASP A 369 -5.94 -21.72 -13.39
C ASP A 369 -6.60 -22.34 -12.14
N SER A 370 -7.29 -23.49 -12.26
CA SER A 370 -8.00 -24.12 -11.13
C SER A 370 -7.09 -24.87 -10.15
N THR A 371 -5.92 -25.33 -10.57
CA THR A 371 -4.93 -26.01 -9.71
C THR A 371 -4.06 -25.01 -8.94
N THR A 372 -4.01 -23.77 -9.40
CA THR A 372 -3.17 -22.70 -8.81
C THR A 372 -3.57 -22.40 -7.36
N LEU A 373 -4.85 -22.13 -7.08
CA LEU A 373 -5.27 -21.77 -5.72
C LEU A 373 -5.06 -22.90 -4.69
N ALA A 374 -5.28 -24.15 -5.08
CA ALA A 374 -5.09 -25.29 -4.18
C ALA A 374 -3.61 -25.52 -3.87
N ALA A 375 -2.75 -25.38 -4.88
CA ALA A 375 -1.30 -25.48 -4.73
C ALA A 375 -0.73 -24.30 -3.91
N GLU A 376 -1.20 -23.07 -4.15
CA GLU A 376 -0.86 -21.88 -3.33
C GLU A 376 -1.28 -22.07 -1.87
N ARG A 377 -2.49 -22.59 -1.64
CA ARG A 377 -2.96 -22.91 -0.29
C ARG A 377 -2.07 -23.96 0.37
N SER A 378 -1.81 -25.07 -0.34
CA SER A 378 -1.07 -26.21 0.22
C SER A 378 0.35 -25.81 0.59
N SER A 379 1.06 -25.09 -0.29
CA SER A 379 2.41 -24.59 -0.01
C SER A 379 2.45 -23.59 1.14
N LEU A 380 1.47 -22.67 1.23
CA LEU A 380 1.38 -21.74 2.36
C LEU A 380 1.09 -22.46 3.68
N VAL A 381 0.22 -23.49 3.68
CA VAL A 381 0.00 -24.34 4.87
C VAL A 381 1.29 -25.05 5.25
N THR A 382 2.01 -25.64 4.31
CA THR A 382 3.33 -26.27 4.55
C THR A 382 4.31 -25.27 5.16
N ALA A 383 4.41 -24.06 4.60
CA ALA A 383 5.28 -23.00 5.11
C ALA A 383 4.93 -22.60 6.55
N LEU A 384 3.64 -22.42 6.85
CA LEU A 384 3.15 -22.09 8.20
C LEU A 384 3.41 -23.24 9.19
N THR A 385 3.28 -24.50 8.76
CA THR A 385 3.60 -25.66 9.60
C THR A 385 5.10 -25.73 9.92
N ILE A 386 5.97 -25.54 8.92
CA ILE A 386 7.42 -25.49 9.14
C ILE A 386 7.77 -24.30 10.04
N GLY A 387 7.13 -23.15 9.82
CA GLY A 387 7.28 -21.96 10.66
C GLY A 387 6.90 -22.21 12.12
N LEU A 388 5.80 -22.91 12.35
CA LEU A 388 5.37 -23.33 13.69
C LEU A 388 6.39 -24.27 14.35
N ILE A 389 6.84 -25.31 13.64
CA ILE A 389 7.79 -26.30 14.16
C ILE A 389 9.14 -25.65 14.53
N LEU A 390 9.64 -24.77 13.66
CA LEU A 390 10.97 -24.16 13.79
C LEU A 390 10.97 -22.80 14.52
N ASN A 391 9.80 -22.33 14.98
CA ASN A 391 9.61 -20.99 15.52
C ASN A 391 10.13 -19.88 14.58
N ARG A 392 9.68 -19.91 13.33
CA ARG A 392 10.05 -18.99 12.25
C ARG A 392 8.82 -18.33 11.65
N THR A 393 8.91 -17.04 11.39
CA THR A 393 7.88 -16.25 10.70
C THR A 393 8.01 -16.43 9.18
N VAL A 394 6.90 -16.72 8.49
CA VAL A 394 6.88 -16.96 7.04
C VAL A 394 6.90 -15.63 6.28
N ILE A 395 7.89 -15.42 5.41
CA ILE A 395 7.86 -14.34 4.43
C ILE A 395 7.12 -14.87 3.20
N LEU A 396 6.01 -14.23 2.86
CA LEU A 396 5.13 -14.69 1.78
C LEU A 396 5.81 -14.54 0.40
N PRO A 397 5.55 -15.44 -0.56
CA PRO A 397 5.98 -15.25 -1.94
C PRO A 397 5.03 -14.30 -2.69
N LYS A 398 5.38 -13.99 -3.94
CA LYS A 398 4.42 -13.41 -4.89
C LYS A 398 3.52 -14.51 -5.45
N PHE A 399 2.29 -14.62 -4.96
CA PHE A 399 1.30 -15.59 -5.41
C PHE A 399 0.95 -15.44 -6.90
N PHE A 400 0.53 -16.53 -7.54
CA PHE A 400 -0.03 -16.52 -8.89
C PHE A 400 -1.55 -16.37 -8.86
N CYS A 401 -2.04 -15.31 -9.51
CA CYS A 401 -3.48 -15.05 -9.57
C CYS A 401 -4.17 -15.94 -10.61
N ALA A 402 -5.45 -16.24 -10.36
CA ALA A 402 -6.29 -17.14 -11.17
C ALA A 402 -6.57 -16.70 -12.63
N LYS A 403 -5.88 -15.68 -13.16
CA LYS A 403 -5.91 -15.30 -14.58
C LYS A 403 -4.50 -14.90 -15.02
N LYS A 404 -4.00 -15.56 -16.06
CA LYS A 404 -2.81 -15.16 -16.86
C LYS A 404 -1.46 -15.18 -16.15
N ALA A 405 -1.26 -16.04 -15.16
CA ALA A 405 0.03 -16.14 -14.43
C ALA A 405 0.56 -14.79 -13.89
N GLN A 406 -0.33 -13.84 -13.63
CA GLN A 406 0.03 -12.56 -13.03
C GLN A 406 0.43 -12.78 -11.57
N LYS A 407 1.46 -12.07 -11.10
CA LYS A 407 1.87 -12.06 -9.70
C LYS A 407 0.98 -11.13 -8.88
N CYS A 408 0.52 -11.57 -7.71
CA CYS A 408 -0.24 -10.78 -6.75
C CYS A 408 0.13 -11.10 -5.31
N THR A 409 -0.43 -10.29 -4.42
CA THR A 409 -0.36 -10.48 -2.98
C THR A 409 -1.41 -11.47 -2.50
N ILE A 410 -1.33 -11.85 -1.22
CA ILE A 410 -2.33 -12.69 -0.54
C ILE A 410 -3.75 -12.10 -0.61
N LEU A 411 -3.88 -10.78 -0.76
CA LEU A 411 -5.16 -10.08 -0.81
C LEU A 411 -6.05 -10.55 -1.97
N GLN A 412 -5.47 -11.05 -3.07
CA GLN A 412 -6.25 -11.61 -4.19
C GLN A 412 -6.82 -13.00 -3.91
N HIS A 413 -6.29 -13.69 -2.89
CA HIS A 413 -6.67 -15.05 -2.55
C HIS A 413 -7.60 -15.10 -1.34
N TYR A 414 -7.30 -14.36 -0.26
CA TYR A 414 -7.96 -14.52 1.04
C TYR A 414 -8.37 -13.20 1.68
N LEU A 415 -9.42 -13.23 2.51
CA LEU A 415 -9.83 -12.11 3.34
C LEU A 415 -8.86 -11.94 4.52
N LEU A 416 -8.00 -10.93 4.46
CA LEU A 416 -6.90 -10.80 5.42
C LEU A 416 -7.36 -10.67 6.87
N ARG A 417 -8.44 -9.93 7.13
CA ARG A 417 -9.06 -9.84 8.47
C ARG A 417 -9.37 -11.21 9.09
N ILE A 418 -9.78 -12.19 8.28
CA ILE A 418 -10.07 -13.56 8.78
C ILE A 418 -8.79 -14.37 8.92
N PHE A 419 -7.85 -14.20 7.99
CA PHE A 419 -6.55 -14.86 8.05
C PHE A 419 -5.75 -14.46 9.29
N ASP A 420 -5.73 -13.16 9.61
CA ASP A 420 -4.99 -12.58 10.72
C ASP A 420 -5.50 -13.03 12.09
N GLN A 421 -6.77 -13.43 12.22
CA GLN A 421 -7.28 -14.03 13.46
C GLN A 421 -6.50 -15.28 13.89
N SER A 422 -5.86 -15.98 12.94
CA SER A 422 -5.04 -17.16 13.21
C SER A 422 -3.54 -16.90 13.02
N PHE A 423 -3.15 -16.02 12.08
CA PHE A 423 -1.79 -15.97 11.59
C PHE A 423 -1.12 -14.58 11.64
N ALA A 424 -1.72 -13.53 12.22
CA ALA A 424 -1.19 -12.16 12.19
C ALA A 424 0.30 -12.03 12.56
N SER A 425 0.78 -12.80 13.55
CA SER A 425 2.18 -12.79 14.00
C SER A 425 3.08 -13.79 13.26
N SER A 426 2.49 -14.69 12.46
CA SER A 426 3.17 -15.84 11.85
C SER A 426 3.72 -15.58 10.44
N TYR A 427 3.43 -14.41 9.85
CA TYR A 427 3.95 -14.06 8.52
C TYR A 427 4.40 -12.61 8.37
N ARG A 428 5.09 -12.34 7.26
CA ARG A 428 5.44 -11.03 6.72
C ARG A 428 5.14 -10.97 5.22
N GLU A 429 4.88 -9.76 4.73
CA GLU A 429 4.64 -9.49 3.32
C GLU A 429 5.84 -9.83 2.43
N HIS A 430 5.62 -9.94 1.12
CA HIS A 430 6.67 -10.38 0.20
C HIS A 430 7.89 -9.46 0.17
N THR A 431 7.63 -8.16 0.21
CA THR A 431 8.66 -7.12 0.15
C THR A 431 9.35 -6.84 1.50
N PHE A 432 9.08 -7.65 2.54
CA PHE A 432 9.61 -7.46 3.89
C PHE A 432 11.14 -7.27 3.93
N LEU A 433 11.91 -8.18 3.32
CA LEU A 433 13.38 -8.13 3.33
C LEU A 433 13.97 -6.95 2.54
N LEU A 434 13.13 -6.27 1.74
CA LEU A 434 13.54 -5.07 0.99
C LEU A 434 13.35 -3.80 1.82
N ASN A 435 12.62 -3.86 2.94
CA ASN A 435 12.37 -2.70 3.79
C ASN A 435 13.65 -2.33 4.57
N GLU A 436 13.95 -1.03 4.64
CA GLU A 436 15.17 -0.49 5.26
C GLU A 436 15.21 -0.68 6.78
N LEU A 437 14.04 -0.76 7.42
CA LEU A 437 13.93 -1.00 8.86
C LEU A 437 14.32 -2.44 9.25
N VAL A 438 14.37 -3.37 8.29
CA VAL A 438 14.83 -4.73 8.58
C VAL A 438 16.34 -4.73 8.82
N PRO A 439 16.83 -5.31 9.93
CA PRO A 439 18.26 -5.33 10.24
C PRO A 439 19.10 -5.93 9.11
N LEU A 440 20.27 -5.36 8.86
CA LEU A 440 21.20 -5.85 7.84
C LEU A 440 21.61 -7.31 8.07
N THR A 441 21.68 -7.76 9.33
CA THR A 441 21.94 -9.16 9.71
C THR A 441 20.85 -10.11 9.22
N VAL A 442 19.61 -9.65 9.10
CA VAL A 442 18.49 -10.42 8.55
C VAL A 442 18.50 -10.33 7.01
N ARG A 443 18.63 -9.11 6.45
CA ARG A 443 18.62 -8.90 4.98
C ARG A 443 19.76 -9.63 4.27
N ASN A 444 20.95 -9.61 4.86
CA ASN A 444 22.18 -10.19 4.31
C ASN A 444 22.52 -11.56 4.92
N SER A 445 21.63 -12.17 5.71
CA SER A 445 21.81 -13.53 6.21
C SER A 445 22.14 -14.46 5.05
N SER A 446 23.20 -15.27 5.19
CA SER A 446 23.55 -16.31 4.23
C SER A 446 22.33 -17.18 3.93
N ARG A 447 21.93 -17.24 2.66
CA ARG A 447 20.75 -17.97 2.22
C ARG A 447 21.16 -19.33 1.69
N LEU A 448 21.15 -20.32 2.57
CA LEU A 448 21.24 -21.70 2.14
C LEU A 448 19.87 -22.11 1.60
N THR A 449 19.77 -22.25 0.28
CA THR A 449 18.54 -22.72 -0.36
C THR A 449 18.39 -24.22 -0.14
N CYS A 450 17.25 -24.61 0.43
CA CYS A 450 16.91 -26.00 0.73
C CYS A 450 15.88 -26.51 -0.28
N ALA A 451 16.14 -27.69 -0.85
CA ALA A 451 15.20 -28.35 -1.75
C ALA A 451 14.61 -29.57 -1.04
N LEU A 452 13.28 -29.54 -0.81
CA LEU A 452 12.53 -30.71 -0.38
C LEU A 452 12.03 -31.42 -1.63
N LEU A 453 12.58 -32.61 -1.89
CA LEU A 453 12.31 -33.35 -3.13
C LEU A 453 11.79 -34.75 -2.82
N ASN A 454 10.94 -35.27 -3.70
CA ASN A 454 10.68 -36.70 -3.69
C ASN A 454 11.97 -37.47 -4.06
N ALA A 455 12.08 -38.73 -3.63
CA ALA A 455 13.23 -39.59 -3.88
C ALA A 455 13.59 -39.73 -5.37
N THR A 456 12.60 -39.59 -6.26
CA THR A 456 12.74 -39.74 -7.71
C THR A 456 12.96 -38.42 -8.46
N GLU A 457 12.85 -37.27 -7.80
CA GLU A 457 12.96 -35.96 -8.44
C GLU A 457 14.42 -35.52 -8.65
N GLU A 458 14.67 -34.86 -9.79
CA GLU A 458 15.95 -34.26 -10.13
C GLU A 458 16.25 -33.02 -9.27
N ILE A 459 17.53 -32.72 -9.09
CA ILE A 459 17.97 -31.60 -8.27
C ILE A 459 17.74 -30.29 -9.05
N PRO A 460 16.97 -29.32 -8.51
CA PRO A 460 16.60 -28.11 -9.24
C PRO A 460 17.76 -27.20 -9.62
N SER A 461 18.78 -27.11 -8.77
CA SER A 461 19.95 -26.26 -9.02
C SER A 461 21.22 -26.78 -8.35
N LEU A 462 22.37 -26.49 -8.97
CA LEU A 462 23.68 -26.84 -8.44
C LEU A 462 24.02 -25.90 -7.27
N GLY A 463 23.75 -26.33 -6.04
CA GLY A 463 24.00 -25.55 -4.82
C GLY A 463 22.95 -25.73 -3.73
N ASP A 464 21.77 -26.25 -4.06
CA ASP A 464 20.71 -26.49 -3.09
C ASP A 464 21.08 -27.62 -2.12
N LYS A 465 20.81 -27.43 -0.83
CA LYS A 465 20.86 -28.53 0.15
C LYS A 465 19.61 -29.38 0.00
N VAL A 466 19.79 -30.59 -0.53
CA VAL A 466 18.69 -31.49 -0.87
C VAL A 466 18.29 -32.36 0.32
N PHE A 467 17.00 -32.42 0.60
CA PHE A 467 16.39 -33.33 1.58
C PHE A 467 15.31 -34.14 0.88
N ARG A 468 15.40 -35.47 0.97
CA ARG A 468 14.51 -36.38 0.24
C ARG A 468 13.44 -36.99 1.14
N TYR A 469 12.22 -37.05 0.62
CA TYR A 469 11.09 -37.79 1.19
C TYR A 469 10.54 -38.79 0.17
N ASN A 470 9.70 -39.72 0.62
CA ASN A 470 9.01 -40.68 -0.25
C ASN A 470 7.56 -40.22 -0.46
N GLU A 471 7.11 -40.18 -1.72
CA GLU A 471 5.80 -39.69 -2.17
C GLU A 471 4.57 -40.24 -1.40
N SER A 472 4.66 -41.47 -0.88
CA SER A 472 3.56 -42.17 -0.23
C SER A 472 3.46 -41.95 1.30
N GLN A 473 4.31 -41.09 1.88
CA GLN A 473 4.35 -40.88 3.33
C GLN A 473 4.23 -39.42 3.72
N GLU A 474 3.37 -39.13 4.71
CA GLU A 474 3.36 -37.86 5.41
C GLU A 474 4.74 -37.60 6.06
N ILE A 475 5.15 -36.34 6.13
CA ILE A 475 6.39 -35.95 6.79
C ILE A 475 6.11 -35.67 8.26
N ARG A 476 6.76 -36.39 9.16
CA ARG A 476 6.60 -36.15 10.61
C ARG A 476 7.37 -34.91 11.07
N GLN A 477 6.87 -34.21 12.07
CA GLN A 477 7.53 -33.05 12.69
C GLN A 477 8.99 -33.32 13.06
N GLU A 478 9.30 -34.50 13.60
CA GLU A 478 10.66 -34.88 14.00
C GLU A 478 11.62 -34.90 12.80
N THR A 479 11.12 -35.17 11.60
CA THR A 479 11.92 -35.10 10.36
C THR A 479 12.30 -33.65 10.03
N ILE A 480 11.36 -32.71 10.19
CA ILE A 480 11.60 -31.28 10.00
C ILE A 480 12.60 -30.75 11.04
N GLU A 481 12.43 -31.12 12.31
CA GLU A 481 13.37 -30.79 13.40
C GLU A 481 14.77 -31.35 13.13
N LYS A 482 14.86 -32.60 12.65
CA LYS A 482 16.14 -33.22 12.27
C LYS A 482 16.82 -32.50 11.11
N TRP A 483 16.06 -32.05 10.11
CA TRP A 483 16.62 -31.40 8.92
C TRP A 483 17.03 -29.95 9.16
N PHE A 484 16.26 -29.21 9.97
CA PHE A 484 16.36 -27.75 10.05
C PHE A 484 16.43 -27.18 11.47
N GLY A 485 16.24 -27.99 12.51
CA GLY A 485 16.18 -27.52 13.90
C GLY A 485 17.47 -26.87 14.39
N ASN A 486 18.61 -27.24 13.81
CA ASN A 486 19.93 -26.66 14.13
C ASN A 486 20.30 -25.46 13.25
N GLU A 487 19.46 -25.05 12.28
CA GLU A 487 19.81 -23.91 11.42
C GLU A 487 19.67 -22.59 12.16
N THR A 488 20.80 -21.88 12.23
CA THR A 488 20.93 -20.59 12.92
C THR A 488 20.72 -19.39 12.00
N ASN A 489 20.68 -19.58 10.67
CA ASN A 489 20.45 -18.51 9.70
C ASN A 489 19.18 -17.72 10.05
N SER A 490 19.25 -16.39 9.99
CA SER A 490 18.10 -15.53 10.27
C SER A 490 16.97 -15.76 9.26
N VAL A 491 17.31 -16.14 8.03
CA VAL A 491 16.35 -16.52 6.98
C VAL A 491 16.69 -17.92 6.46
N LEU A 492 15.74 -18.85 6.56
CA LEU A 492 15.80 -20.16 5.92
C LEU A 492 15.08 -20.09 4.58
N GLU A 493 15.75 -20.40 3.47
CA GLU A 493 15.18 -20.31 2.13
C GLU A 493 14.87 -21.70 1.58
N PHE A 494 13.65 -21.90 1.09
CA PHE A 494 13.24 -23.10 0.39
C PHE A 494 13.11 -22.83 -1.10
N HIS A 495 13.70 -23.69 -1.93
CA HIS A 495 13.55 -23.63 -3.37
C HIS A 495 12.08 -23.67 -3.78
N SER A 496 11.30 -24.55 -3.15
CA SER A 496 9.86 -24.67 -3.37
C SER A 496 9.26 -25.42 -2.18
N LEU A 497 8.01 -25.09 -1.85
CA LEU A 497 7.17 -25.87 -0.92
C LEU A 497 5.93 -26.45 -1.61
N TYR A 498 5.91 -26.42 -2.94
CA TYR A 498 4.86 -27.02 -3.75
C TYR A 498 5.07 -28.53 -3.85
N ASN A 499 3.97 -29.28 -3.88
CA ASN A 499 3.94 -30.74 -3.94
C ASN A 499 4.65 -31.45 -2.76
N VAL A 500 4.98 -30.72 -1.69
CA VAL A 500 5.46 -31.30 -0.44
C VAL A 500 4.28 -32.01 0.26
N PRO A 501 4.42 -33.29 0.64
CA PRO A 501 3.41 -34.01 1.39
C PRO A 501 3.05 -33.30 2.69
N ARG A 502 1.87 -33.60 3.22
CA ARG A 502 1.41 -33.06 4.49
C ARG A 502 2.45 -33.30 5.58
N ILE A 503 2.74 -32.26 6.35
CA ILE A 503 3.56 -32.34 7.57
C ILE A 503 2.63 -32.55 8.76
N VAL A 504 2.89 -33.59 9.56
CA VAL A 504 2.09 -33.99 10.73
C VAL A 504 2.81 -33.59 12.01
N LEU A 505 2.13 -32.85 12.89
CA LEU A 505 2.69 -32.48 14.19
C LEU A 505 2.78 -33.69 15.11
N LYS A 506 3.79 -33.70 16.00
CA LYS A 506 4.03 -34.79 16.94
C LYS A 506 2.85 -35.02 17.90
N ASN A 507 2.17 -33.94 18.29
CA ASN A 507 0.99 -33.98 19.14
C ASN A 507 -0.28 -33.94 18.28
N ALA A 508 -1.09 -35.00 18.32
CA ALA A 508 -2.30 -35.14 17.50
C ALA A 508 -3.37 -34.06 17.79
N THR A 509 -3.48 -33.60 19.04
CA THR A 509 -4.41 -32.52 19.40
C THR A 509 -3.95 -31.19 18.80
N ALA A 510 -2.65 -30.89 18.87
CA ALA A 510 -2.08 -29.69 18.26
C ALA A 510 -2.18 -29.73 16.72
N ASP A 511 -2.00 -30.91 16.12
CA ASP A 511 -2.16 -31.14 14.69
C ASP A 511 -3.58 -30.84 14.21
N GLU A 512 -4.60 -31.35 14.91
CA GLU A 512 -6.01 -31.09 14.60
C GLU A 512 -6.40 -29.62 14.88
N GLU A 513 -5.87 -29.01 15.94
CA GLU A 513 -6.07 -27.58 16.21
C GLU A 513 -5.50 -26.71 15.07
N PHE A 514 -4.29 -27.00 14.62
CA PHE A 514 -3.64 -26.28 13.53
C PHE A 514 -4.42 -26.44 12.21
N LYS A 515 -4.89 -27.65 11.93
CA LYS A 515 -5.78 -27.91 10.79
C LYS A 515 -7.07 -27.10 10.88
N GLY A 516 -7.70 -27.06 12.06
CA GLY A 516 -8.89 -26.23 12.31
C GLY A 516 -8.63 -24.73 12.12
N LYS A 517 -7.44 -24.22 12.51
CA LYS A 517 -7.02 -22.84 12.20
C LYS A 517 -6.92 -22.62 10.69
N CYS A 518 -6.29 -23.53 9.96
CA CYS A 518 -6.18 -23.47 8.50
C CYS A 518 -7.53 -23.57 7.76
N GLU A 519 -8.52 -24.26 8.32
CA GLU A 519 -9.86 -24.32 7.74
C GLU A 519 -10.61 -23.00 7.90
N LYS A 520 -10.44 -22.33 9.05
CA LYS A 520 -11.10 -21.04 9.36
C LYS A 520 -10.45 -19.85 8.69
N ALA A 521 -9.11 -19.82 8.59
CA ALA A 521 -8.36 -18.66 8.13
C ALA A 521 -8.42 -18.44 6.60
N PHE A 522 -8.51 -19.51 5.81
CA PHE A 522 -8.37 -19.47 4.35
C PHE A 522 -9.70 -19.22 3.64
N VAL A 523 -10.40 -18.13 4.03
CA VAL A 523 -11.65 -17.71 3.40
C VAL A 523 -11.35 -16.92 2.13
N LYS A 524 -11.83 -17.41 0.98
CA LYS A 524 -11.59 -16.78 -0.32
C LYS A 524 -12.09 -15.33 -0.36
N ALA A 525 -11.24 -14.43 -0.84
CA ALA A 525 -11.67 -13.07 -1.16
C ALA A 525 -12.64 -13.10 -2.36
N LYS A 526 -13.75 -12.34 -2.29
CA LYS A 526 -14.59 -12.08 -3.47
C LYS A 526 -14.04 -10.88 -4.22
N ARG A 527 -14.20 -10.86 -5.55
CA ARG A 527 -13.84 -9.71 -6.39
C ARG A 527 -14.55 -8.45 -5.85
N HIS A 528 -13.80 -7.40 -5.52
CA HIS A 528 -14.29 -6.14 -4.92
C HIS A 528 -14.72 -6.22 -3.44
N GLN A 529 -14.37 -7.30 -2.73
CA GLN A 529 -14.09 -7.26 -1.29
C GLN A 529 -12.59 -7.07 -1.02
N PHE A 530 -11.88 -6.68 -2.08
CA PHE A 530 -10.54 -6.14 -2.00
C PHE A 530 -10.58 -4.81 -1.36
#